data_AF-A0A0Q6USV0-F1
#
_entry.id   AF-A0A0Q6USV0-F1
#
_cell.length_a   1.000
_cell.length_b   1.000
_cell.length_c   1.000
_cell.angle_alpha   90.00
_cell.angle_beta   90.00
_cell.angle_gamma   90.00
#
_symmetry.space_group_name_H-M   'P 1'
#
loop_
_entity.id
_entity.type
_entity.pdbx_description
1 polymer ?
#
loop_
_entity_poly.entity_id
_entity_poly.type
_entity_poly.pdbx_seq_one_letter_code
_entity_poly.pdbx_strand_id
1 'polypeptide(L)'
;MAVRLCPGEPTIAYTGDLTGPPIEAPADELTSGADAMVELVNGLPDFDPDTPCHMDDGPHHVYWFRYPDGDARAVAYDEAGCHTAVVGDHVQRQNGDELATAFADALLAQRAATNPPRADDKPLACPMPPRSEPTSVLPAVPLTLTAATWCVGVGPYRMRSTTIPDDLLERLNSDLLDTPAEGRDRCEMAPYSATLEGVTVWGDRVSFLVPGCRVVARTGFGRDNMSTEYEADPQLLAAIQALPLGPAQRWQSED
;
A
#
# COMPACT_ATOMS: atom_id res chain seq x y z
N MET A 1 25.28 6.28 3.26
CA MET A 1 24.30 5.71 4.21
C MET A 1 23.11 5.21 3.42
N ALA A 2 22.33 4.27 3.93
CA ALA A 2 21.08 3.82 3.28
C ALA A 2 20.00 3.54 4.31
N VAL A 3 18.73 3.67 3.91
CA VAL A 3 17.56 3.31 4.73
C VAL A 3 16.74 2.28 3.98
N ARG A 4 16.50 1.13 4.60
CA ARG A 4 15.63 0.08 4.09
C ARG A 4 14.39 -0.01 4.94
N LEU A 5 13.21 -0.02 4.33
CA LEU A 5 12.01 -0.43 5.03
C LEU A 5 11.91 -1.96 5.02
N CYS A 6 11.49 -2.53 6.16
CA CYS A 6 11.08 -3.90 6.28
C CYS A 6 9.63 -3.95 6.82
N PRO A 7 8.81 -4.92 6.38
CA PRO A 7 7.55 -5.18 7.06
C PRO A 7 7.82 -5.46 8.54
N GLY A 8 6.99 -4.89 9.41
CA GLY A 8 7.00 -5.24 10.83
C GLY A 8 6.48 -6.66 11.07
N GLU A 9 6.50 -7.06 12.33
CA GLU A 9 5.88 -8.32 12.74
C GLU A 9 4.38 -8.28 12.45
N PRO A 10 3.79 -9.38 11.93
CA PRO A 10 2.36 -9.41 11.73
C PRO A 10 1.64 -9.30 13.08
N THR A 11 0.58 -8.49 13.14
CA THR A 11 -0.25 -8.43 14.34
C THR A 11 -1.26 -9.57 14.31
N ILE A 12 -1.48 -10.17 15.48
CA ILE A 12 -2.54 -11.14 15.70
C ILE A 12 -3.60 -10.40 16.49
N ALA A 13 -4.78 -10.18 15.91
CA ALA A 13 -5.89 -9.59 16.63
C ALA A 13 -6.26 -10.45 17.83
N TYR A 14 -6.99 -9.81 18.75
CA TYR A 14 -7.60 -10.49 19.88
C TYR A 14 -8.49 -11.68 19.48
N THR A 15 -9.02 -11.72 18.24
CA THR A 15 -9.81 -12.85 17.71
C THR A 15 -8.96 -14.07 17.32
N GLY A 16 -7.63 -13.96 17.34
CA GLY A 16 -6.70 -15.00 16.88
C GLY A 16 -6.45 -14.98 15.36
N ASP A 17 -7.10 -14.07 14.64
CA ASP A 17 -6.84 -13.82 13.23
C ASP A 17 -5.59 -12.94 13.07
N LEU A 18 -4.80 -13.20 12.03
CA LEU A 18 -3.80 -12.22 11.60
C LEU A 18 -4.54 -10.96 11.14
N THR A 19 -4.35 -9.85 11.86
CA THR A 19 -4.87 -8.55 11.45
C THR A 19 -3.81 -7.73 10.75
N GLY A 20 -4.25 -6.97 9.75
CA GLY A 20 -3.38 -6.23 8.86
C GLY A 20 -2.73 -7.13 7.81
N PRO A 21 -2.88 -6.85 6.50
CA PRO A 21 -1.96 -7.43 5.54
C PRO A 21 -0.55 -6.92 5.88
N PRO A 22 0.49 -7.78 5.78
CA PRO A 22 1.85 -7.25 5.83
C PRO A 22 1.98 -6.23 4.70
N ILE A 23 2.28 -4.99 5.08
CA ILE A 23 2.61 -3.95 4.12
C ILE A 23 3.90 -4.38 3.48
N GLU A 24 3.89 -4.46 2.15
CA GLU A 24 5.08 -4.85 1.44
C GLU A 24 6.04 -3.67 1.44
N ALA A 25 7.25 -3.92 1.94
CA ALA A 25 8.30 -2.94 1.84
C ALA A 25 8.69 -2.75 0.37
N PRO A 26 9.02 -1.52 -0.05
CA PRO A 26 9.64 -1.26 -1.34
C PRO A 26 10.86 -2.17 -1.54
N ALA A 27 11.04 -2.64 -2.77
CA ALA A 27 12.15 -3.55 -3.09
C ALA A 27 13.52 -2.86 -3.01
N ASP A 28 13.55 -1.55 -3.23
CA ASP A 28 14.73 -0.70 -3.20
C ASP A 28 14.96 -0.04 -1.83
N GLU A 29 16.21 0.36 -1.62
CA GLU A 29 16.65 1.08 -0.42
C GLU A 29 16.78 2.57 -0.75
N LEU A 30 16.44 3.44 0.21
CA LEU A 30 16.71 4.86 0.11
C LEU A 30 18.22 5.08 0.31
N THR A 31 18.91 5.52 -0.73
CA THR A 31 20.36 5.76 -0.73
C THR A 31 20.71 7.25 -0.81
N SER A 32 19.84 8.06 -1.41
CA SER A 32 19.91 9.52 -1.39
C SER A 32 19.06 10.09 -0.25
N GLY A 33 19.56 11.08 0.47
CA GLY A 33 18.79 11.75 1.53
C GLY A 33 18.67 10.97 2.85
N ALA A 34 19.36 9.83 2.98
CA ALA A 34 19.38 9.04 4.21
C ALA A 34 19.84 9.87 5.43
N ASP A 35 20.79 10.79 5.26
CA ASP A 35 21.32 11.62 6.36
C ASP A 35 20.22 12.52 6.95
N ALA A 36 19.36 13.09 6.09
CA ALA A 36 18.21 13.88 6.53
C ALA A 36 17.18 13.03 7.31
N MET A 37 17.06 11.74 6.97
CA MET A 37 16.18 10.82 7.72
C MET A 37 16.71 10.56 9.13
N VAL A 38 18.02 10.46 9.32
CA VAL A 38 18.63 10.33 10.65
C VAL A 38 18.46 11.60 11.46
N GLU A 39 18.65 12.77 10.83
CA GLU A 39 18.40 14.07 11.47
C GLU A 39 16.93 14.19 11.90
N LEU A 40 15.98 13.78 11.06
CA LEU A 40 14.56 13.75 11.38
C LEU A 40 14.29 12.87 12.61
N VAL A 41 14.70 11.59 12.59
CA VAL A 41 14.47 10.65 13.70
C VAL A 41 15.04 11.16 15.02
N ASN A 42 16.25 11.73 14.99
CA ASN A 42 16.88 12.28 16.19
C ASN A 42 16.23 13.59 16.67
N GLY A 43 15.56 14.31 15.76
CA GLY A 43 14.84 15.55 16.03
C GLY A 43 13.39 15.33 16.47
N LEU A 44 12.84 14.12 16.36
CA LEU A 44 11.49 13.82 16.82
C LEU A 44 11.35 14.08 18.33
N PRO A 45 10.22 14.65 18.80
CA PRO A 45 9.98 14.88 20.22
C PRO A 45 9.98 13.57 21.02
N ASP A 46 10.40 13.62 22.29
CA ASP A 46 10.22 12.48 23.20
C ASP A 46 8.74 12.16 23.41
N PHE A 47 8.38 10.88 23.53
CA PHE A 47 7.01 10.47 23.83
C PHE A 47 6.57 10.91 25.22
N ASP A 48 5.53 11.75 25.27
CA ASP A 48 4.81 12.07 26.51
C ASP A 48 3.79 10.96 26.84
N PRO A 49 3.98 10.21 27.95
CA PRO A 49 3.08 9.12 28.34
C PRO A 49 1.66 9.56 28.69
N ASP A 50 1.41 10.85 28.91
CA ASP A 50 0.08 11.39 29.15
C ASP A 50 -0.67 11.72 27.84
N THR A 51 -0.03 11.51 26.67
CA THR A 51 -0.67 11.70 25.36
C THR A 51 -1.81 10.69 25.18
N PRO A 52 -3.06 11.15 24.93
CA PRO A 52 -4.15 10.24 24.66
C PRO A 52 -3.93 9.56 23.30
N CYS A 53 -3.93 8.22 23.30
CA CYS A 53 -3.77 7.42 22.09
C CYS A 53 -5.05 6.65 21.76
N HIS A 54 -5.26 6.40 20.48
CA HIS A 54 -6.30 5.50 20.04
C HIS A 54 -5.92 4.05 20.38
N MET A 55 -6.89 3.17 20.57
CA MET A 55 -6.64 1.72 20.73
C MET A 55 -6.74 1.00 19.38
N ASP A 56 -6.52 1.72 18.30
CA ASP A 56 -6.65 1.18 16.95
C ASP A 56 -5.41 0.34 16.65
N ASP A 57 -5.60 -0.93 16.31
CA ASP A 57 -4.55 -1.79 15.79
C ASP A 57 -4.17 -1.31 14.38
N GLY A 58 -2.88 -1.22 14.12
CA GLY A 58 -2.32 -0.73 12.87
C GLY A 58 -1.06 -1.49 12.48
N PRO A 59 -0.56 -1.26 11.26
CA PRO A 59 0.65 -1.91 10.81
C PRO A 59 1.89 -1.39 11.56
N HIS A 60 2.83 -2.30 11.78
CA HIS A 60 4.16 -1.95 12.26
C HIS A 60 5.15 -1.94 11.09
N HIS A 61 6.05 -0.97 11.11
CA HIS A 61 7.09 -0.77 10.11
C HIS A 61 8.46 -0.75 10.79
N VAL A 62 9.49 -1.28 10.13
CA VAL A 62 10.87 -1.19 10.66
C VAL A 62 11.79 -0.58 9.61
N TYR A 63 12.31 0.60 9.91
CA TYR A 63 13.29 1.31 9.10
C TYR A 63 14.71 0.95 9.57
N TRP A 64 15.47 0.30 8.70
CA TRP A 64 16.86 -0.08 8.95
C TRP A 64 17.82 0.93 8.32
N PHE A 65 18.49 1.70 9.17
CA PHE A 65 19.53 2.66 8.80
C PHE A 65 20.88 1.95 8.77
N ARG A 66 21.51 1.87 7.60
CA ARG A 66 22.85 1.29 7.38
C ARG A 66 23.90 2.37 7.22
N TYR A 67 24.86 2.39 8.12
CA TYR A 67 25.94 3.36 8.19
C TYR A 67 27.16 2.94 7.34
N PRO A 68 28.03 3.89 6.93
CA PRO A 68 29.19 3.58 6.09
C PRO A 68 30.23 2.62 6.71
N ASP A 69 30.26 2.51 8.03
CA ASP A 69 31.12 1.60 8.79
C ASP A 69 30.59 0.15 8.83
N GLY A 70 29.39 -0.08 8.28
CA GLY A 70 28.73 -1.38 8.27
C GLY A 70 27.76 -1.60 9.44
N ASP A 71 27.68 -0.66 10.39
CA ASP A 71 26.71 -0.73 11.47
C ASP A 71 25.28 -0.49 10.94
N ALA A 72 24.30 -1.09 11.62
CA ALA A 72 22.90 -0.90 11.32
C ALA A 72 22.09 -0.58 12.58
N ARG A 73 21.11 0.32 12.45
CA ARG A 73 20.18 0.69 13.52
C ARG A 73 18.75 0.60 13.00
N ALA A 74 17.87 -0.01 13.79
CA ALA A 74 16.46 -0.08 13.49
C ALA A 74 15.71 1.06 14.19
N VAL A 75 14.72 1.60 13.48
CA VAL A 75 13.67 2.45 14.03
C VAL A 75 12.36 1.78 13.69
N ALA A 76 11.65 1.29 14.71
CA ALA A 76 10.32 0.77 14.52
C ALA A 76 9.33 1.95 14.51
N TYR A 77 8.37 1.94 13.61
CA TYR A 77 7.25 2.87 13.60
C TYR A 77 5.98 2.07 13.82
N ASP A 78 5.26 2.44 14.87
CA ASP A 78 3.95 1.92 15.15
C ASP A 78 2.91 2.90 14.61
N GLU A 79 2.20 2.51 13.55
CA GLU A 79 1.11 3.30 13.01
C GLU A 79 -0.17 3.18 13.86
N ALA A 80 -0.25 2.13 14.68
CA ALA A 80 -1.31 1.94 15.63
C ALA A 80 -1.24 3.00 16.75
N GLY A 81 -2.42 3.38 17.25
CA GLY A 81 -2.59 4.16 18.47
C GLY A 81 -1.91 5.53 18.55
N CYS A 82 -0.66 5.57 19.02
CA CYS A 82 0.05 6.82 19.33
C CYS A 82 0.91 7.36 18.17
N HIS A 83 1.02 6.62 17.05
CA HIS A 83 1.93 6.95 15.94
C HIS A 83 3.38 7.17 16.42
N THR A 84 3.93 6.21 17.19
CA THR A 84 5.26 6.40 17.81
C THR A 84 6.37 5.79 16.97
N ALA A 85 7.54 6.43 17.00
CA ALA A 85 8.78 5.83 16.52
C ALA A 85 9.61 5.34 17.71
N VAL A 86 10.02 4.07 17.69
CA VAL A 86 10.90 3.45 18.69
C VAL A 86 12.31 3.36 18.11
N VAL A 87 13.23 4.10 18.72
CA VAL A 87 14.65 4.16 18.33
C VAL A 87 15.48 3.29 19.26
N GLY A 88 16.15 2.28 18.70
CA GLY A 88 16.85 1.28 19.50
C GLY A 88 15.90 0.48 20.39
N ASP A 89 16.32 0.13 21.61
CA ASP A 89 15.57 -0.82 22.42
C ASP A 89 14.38 -0.18 23.16
N HIS A 90 14.44 1.12 23.48
CA HIS A 90 13.49 1.72 24.44
C HIS A 90 13.14 3.20 24.23
N VAL A 91 13.77 3.92 23.29
CA VAL A 91 13.51 5.36 23.16
C VAL A 91 12.29 5.57 22.27
N GLN A 92 11.17 5.94 22.87
CA GLN A 92 9.94 6.28 22.14
C GLN A 92 9.92 7.77 21.79
N ARG A 93 9.57 8.06 20.54
CA ARG A 93 9.44 9.38 19.95
C ARG A 93 8.03 9.59 19.42
N GLN A 94 7.50 10.81 19.55
CA GLN A 94 6.22 11.20 18.96
C GLN A 94 6.36 11.43 17.46
N ASN A 95 5.22 11.52 16.78
CA ASN A 95 5.10 11.86 15.36
C ASN A 95 5.91 10.92 14.45
N GLY A 96 5.84 9.62 14.70
CA GLY A 96 6.45 8.61 13.83
C GLY A 96 5.88 8.60 12.41
N ASP A 97 4.69 9.18 12.20
CA ASP A 97 4.11 9.39 10.87
C ASP A 97 4.94 10.38 10.02
N GLU A 98 5.65 11.33 10.64
CA GLU A 98 6.60 12.21 9.94
C GLU A 98 7.75 11.40 9.33
N LEU A 99 8.23 10.36 10.03
CA LEU A 99 9.26 9.44 9.52
C LEU A 99 8.75 8.67 8.30
N ALA A 100 7.53 8.11 8.37
CA ALA A 100 6.95 7.36 7.26
C ALA A 100 6.75 8.24 6.02
N THR A 101 6.21 9.44 6.21
CA THR A 101 5.98 10.42 5.14
C THR A 101 7.29 10.85 4.50
N ALA A 102 8.29 11.23 5.30
CA ALA A 102 9.60 11.66 4.80
C ALA A 102 10.33 10.54 4.05
N PHE A 103 10.21 9.28 4.50
CA PHE A 103 10.79 8.15 3.80
C PHE A 103 10.14 7.96 2.42
N ALA A 104 8.80 7.97 2.37
CA ALA A 104 8.07 7.81 1.12
C ALA A 104 8.41 8.93 0.11
N ASP A 105 8.40 10.18 0.56
CA ASP A 105 8.76 11.34 -0.28
C ASP A 105 10.20 11.26 -0.80
N ALA A 106 11.15 10.92 0.07
CA ALA A 106 12.56 10.79 -0.31
C ALA A 106 12.78 9.63 -1.30
N LEU A 107 12.08 8.50 -1.10
CA LEU A 107 12.18 7.36 -2.01
C LEU A 107 11.57 7.68 -3.38
N LEU A 108 10.42 8.35 -3.41
CA LEU A 108 9.81 8.81 -4.65
C LEU A 108 10.70 9.82 -5.40
N ALA A 109 11.32 10.75 -4.68
CA ALA A 109 12.30 11.68 -5.26
C ALA A 109 13.51 10.94 -5.85
N GLN A 110 14.04 9.92 -5.15
CA GLN A 110 15.12 9.07 -5.66
C GLN A 110 14.69 8.36 -6.96
N ARG A 111 13.49 7.79 -6.97
CA ARG A 111 12.93 7.06 -8.12
C ARG A 111 12.69 7.97 -9.32
N ALA A 112 12.25 9.21 -9.10
CA ALA A 112 12.10 10.19 -10.18
C ALA A 112 13.44 10.56 -10.85
N ALA A 113 14.57 10.42 -10.14
CA ALA A 113 15.91 10.72 -10.63
C ALA A 113 16.65 9.48 -11.18
N THR A 114 16.06 8.30 -11.10
CA THR A 114 16.70 7.03 -11.47
C THR A 114 15.80 6.20 -12.38
N ASN A 115 16.34 5.13 -12.95
CA ASN A 115 15.54 4.20 -13.72
C ASN A 115 15.09 3.05 -12.82
N PRO A 116 13.88 2.52 -13.00
CA PRO A 116 13.44 1.34 -12.28
C PRO A 116 14.42 0.17 -12.51
N PRO A 117 14.70 -0.64 -11.48
CA PRO A 117 15.29 -1.95 -11.72
C PRO A 117 14.33 -2.72 -12.63
N ARG A 118 14.84 -3.59 -13.51
CA ARG A 118 13.97 -4.43 -14.32
C ARG A 118 13.09 -5.27 -13.38
N ALA A 119 11.82 -4.91 -13.26
CA ALA A 119 10.87 -5.63 -12.42
C ALA A 119 10.53 -7.00 -13.02
N ASP A 120 10.14 -7.92 -12.15
CA ASP A 120 9.53 -9.17 -12.59
C ASP A 120 8.10 -8.89 -13.07
N ASP A 121 7.80 -9.25 -14.32
CA ASP A 121 6.46 -9.07 -14.93
C ASP A 121 5.47 -10.14 -14.47
N LYS A 122 5.62 -10.67 -13.24
CA LYS A 122 4.81 -11.78 -12.77
C LYS A 122 3.49 -11.27 -12.18
N PRO A 123 2.32 -11.71 -12.69
CA PRO A 123 1.03 -11.37 -12.11
C PRO A 123 0.92 -11.88 -10.66
N LEU A 124 0.29 -11.08 -9.80
CA LEU A 124 0.08 -11.41 -8.40
C LEU A 124 -1.10 -12.37 -8.21
N ALA A 125 -0.98 -13.27 -7.23
CA ALA A 125 -2.12 -14.04 -6.78
C ALA A 125 -3.11 -13.12 -6.04
N CYS A 126 -4.41 -13.36 -6.22
CA CYS A 126 -5.46 -12.64 -5.50
C CYS A 126 -5.36 -12.95 -4.00
N PRO A 127 -5.27 -11.93 -3.13
CA PRO A 127 -5.28 -12.16 -1.70
C PRO A 127 -6.64 -12.72 -1.26
N MET A 128 -6.63 -13.58 -0.25
CA MET A 128 -7.83 -14.05 0.44
C MET A 128 -7.67 -13.84 1.95
N PRO A 129 -8.55 -13.05 2.59
CA PRO A 129 -9.63 -12.25 1.99
C PRO A 129 -9.11 -11.10 1.09
N PRO A 130 -9.98 -10.50 0.25
CA PRO A 130 -9.63 -9.26 -0.45
C PRO A 130 -9.10 -8.22 0.54
N ARG A 131 -8.00 -7.56 0.20
CA ARG A 131 -7.39 -6.55 1.07
C ARG A 131 -8.20 -5.25 0.96
N SER A 132 -8.73 -4.78 2.08
CA SER A 132 -9.36 -3.46 2.20
C SER A 132 -8.37 -2.37 2.61
N GLU A 133 -7.17 -2.77 3.04
CA GLU A 133 -6.10 -1.92 3.52
C GLU A 133 -5.00 -1.77 2.46
N PRO A 134 -4.23 -0.66 2.48
CA PRO A 134 -3.16 -0.47 1.52
C PRO A 134 -2.09 -1.57 1.65
N THR A 135 -1.43 -1.89 0.54
CA THR A 135 -0.40 -2.94 0.49
C THR A 135 1.03 -2.42 0.42
N SER A 136 1.19 -1.10 0.33
CA SER A 136 2.47 -0.41 0.16
C SER A 136 2.48 0.88 0.97
N VAL A 137 3.65 1.20 1.55
CA VAL A 137 3.92 2.48 2.23
C VAL A 137 3.96 3.68 1.29
N LEU A 138 4.11 3.46 -0.01
CA LEU A 138 4.23 4.55 -0.96
C LEU A 138 2.84 5.07 -1.36
N PRO A 139 2.65 6.40 -1.42
CA PRO A 139 1.43 6.97 -1.97
C PRO A 139 1.31 6.60 -3.46
N ALA A 140 0.08 6.53 -4.01
CA ALA A 140 -0.10 6.35 -5.45
C ALA A 140 0.35 7.61 -6.18
N VAL A 141 1.56 7.58 -6.69
CA VAL A 141 2.09 8.56 -7.64
C VAL A 141 2.70 7.75 -8.78
N PRO A 142 2.54 8.22 -10.02
CA PRO A 142 2.00 7.46 -11.15
C PRO A 142 2.47 6.00 -11.16
N LEU A 143 1.51 5.12 -10.93
CA LEU A 143 1.75 3.68 -10.80
C LEU A 143 1.79 3.06 -12.19
N THR A 144 2.91 3.17 -12.90
CA THR A 144 3.06 2.36 -14.12
C THR A 144 3.16 0.89 -13.71
N LEU A 145 2.14 0.10 -14.06
CA LEU A 145 2.06 -1.33 -13.80
C LEU A 145 2.76 -2.12 -14.91
N THR A 146 3.55 -3.13 -14.53
CA THR A 146 4.16 -4.11 -15.46
C THR A 146 3.35 -5.39 -15.57
N ALA A 147 2.55 -5.70 -14.55
CA ALA A 147 1.61 -6.82 -14.56
C ALA A 147 0.41 -6.51 -13.67
N ALA A 148 -0.75 -7.06 -14.01
CA ALA A 148 -1.94 -6.97 -13.18
C ALA A 148 -2.80 -8.23 -13.25
N THR A 149 -3.52 -8.51 -12.16
CA THR A 149 -4.49 -9.60 -12.05
C THR A 149 -5.83 -9.05 -11.64
N TRP A 150 -6.86 -9.42 -12.39
CA TRP A 150 -8.25 -9.16 -12.04
C TRP A 150 -8.78 -10.26 -11.14
N CYS A 151 -9.31 -9.88 -9.99
CA CYS A 151 -9.74 -10.76 -8.91
C CYS A 151 -11.21 -10.56 -8.63
N VAL A 152 -12.00 -11.64 -8.62
CA VAL A 152 -13.45 -11.59 -8.38
C VAL A 152 -13.84 -12.61 -7.32
N GLY A 153 -14.55 -12.16 -6.28
CA GLY A 153 -15.16 -13.01 -5.27
C GLY A 153 -16.24 -13.93 -5.86
N VAL A 154 -16.15 -15.22 -5.54
CA VAL A 154 -17.13 -16.26 -5.95
C VAL A 154 -17.68 -17.06 -4.77
N GLY A 155 -17.56 -16.51 -3.56
CA GLY A 155 -18.04 -17.07 -2.30
C GLY A 155 -17.10 -16.79 -1.13
N PRO A 156 -17.45 -17.23 0.09
CA PRO A 156 -16.58 -17.09 1.26
C PRO A 156 -15.20 -17.71 0.98
N TYR A 157 -14.15 -16.90 1.18
CA TYR A 157 -12.76 -17.30 1.00
C TYR A 157 -12.47 -17.96 -0.36
N ARG A 158 -13.17 -17.52 -1.43
CA ARG A 158 -12.97 -18.03 -2.79
C ARG A 158 -12.92 -16.90 -3.80
N MET A 159 -11.79 -16.80 -4.48
CA MET A 159 -11.55 -15.84 -5.57
C MET A 159 -11.36 -16.59 -6.89
N ARG A 160 -11.86 -16.02 -7.98
CA ARG A 160 -11.40 -16.32 -9.34
C ARG A 160 -10.50 -15.21 -9.82
N SER A 161 -9.54 -15.57 -10.66
CA SER A 161 -8.52 -14.64 -11.11
C SER A 161 -8.19 -14.84 -12.57
N THR A 162 -7.83 -13.76 -13.24
CA THR A 162 -7.25 -13.78 -14.59
C THR A 162 -6.24 -12.67 -14.71
N THR A 163 -5.15 -12.95 -15.44
CA THR A 163 -4.20 -11.91 -15.82
C THR A 163 -4.90 -10.87 -16.70
N ILE A 164 -4.56 -9.60 -16.49
CA ILE A 164 -4.96 -8.51 -17.39
C ILE A 164 -4.09 -8.60 -18.66
N PRO A 165 -4.69 -8.71 -19.86
CA PRO A 165 -3.97 -8.64 -21.12
C PRO A 165 -3.19 -7.33 -21.31
N ASP A 166 -2.06 -7.38 -22.03
CA ASP A 166 -1.15 -6.23 -22.21
C ASP A 166 -1.85 -4.98 -22.77
N ASP A 167 -2.80 -5.14 -23.71
CA ASP A 167 -3.56 -4.04 -24.30
C ASP A 167 -4.49 -3.36 -23.29
N LEU A 168 -5.05 -4.12 -22.34
CA LEU A 168 -5.83 -3.56 -21.24
C LEU A 168 -4.92 -2.99 -20.14
N LEU A 169 -3.73 -3.54 -19.94
CA LEU A 169 -2.74 -3.02 -19.00
C LEU A 169 -2.20 -1.64 -19.45
N GLU A 170 -1.90 -1.49 -20.73
CA GLU A 170 -1.48 -0.22 -21.32
C GLU A 170 -2.56 0.86 -21.10
N ARG A 171 -3.83 0.50 -21.34
CA ARG A 171 -4.98 1.39 -21.10
C ARG A 171 -5.20 1.69 -19.61
N LEU A 172 -5.00 0.73 -18.72
CA LEU A 172 -5.02 0.99 -17.27
C LEU A 172 -3.96 2.03 -16.88
N ASN A 173 -2.76 1.91 -17.41
CA ASN A 173 -1.67 2.84 -17.13
C ASN A 173 -1.94 4.25 -17.70
N SER A 174 -2.59 4.38 -18.86
CA SER A 174 -2.87 5.69 -19.49
C SER A 174 -4.17 6.35 -19.02
N ASP A 175 -5.22 5.58 -18.78
CA ASP A 175 -6.58 6.10 -18.62
C ASP A 175 -6.98 6.21 -17.14
N LEU A 176 -6.50 5.29 -16.31
CA LEU A 176 -6.97 5.16 -14.92
C LEU A 176 -6.08 5.90 -13.92
N LEU A 177 -4.76 5.91 -14.13
CA LEU A 177 -3.80 6.28 -13.09
C LEU A 177 -3.31 7.72 -13.19
N ASP A 178 -3.84 8.49 -14.16
CA ASP A 178 -3.40 9.85 -14.45
C ASP A 178 -4.33 10.95 -13.90
N THR A 179 -5.60 10.66 -13.58
CA THR A 179 -6.57 11.69 -13.12
C THR A 179 -7.33 11.26 -11.86
N PRO A 180 -7.14 11.93 -10.71
CA PRO A 180 -7.94 11.70 -9.51
C PRO A 180 -9.43 12.03 -9.75
N ALA A 181 -10.34 11.26 -9.14
CA ALA A 181 -11.78 11.49 -9.28
C ALA A 181 -12.22 12.78 -8.56
N GLU A 182 -12.98 13.65 -9.25
CA GLU A 182 -13.64 14.80 -8.62
C GLU A 182 -15.00 14.38 -8.02
N GLY A 183 -15.02 14.09 -6.71
CA GLY A 183 -16.25 14.01 -5.93
C GLY A 183 -16.78 12.60 -5.59
N ARG A 184 -17.49 12.50 -4.46
CA ARG A 184 -17.97 11.24 -3.84
C ARG A 184 -19.32 10.73 -4.33
N ASP A 185 -19.96 11.39 -5.29
CA ASP A 185 -21.36 11.09 -5.58
C ASP A 185 -21.56 9.84 -6.47
N ARG A 186 -22.16 8.81 -5.84
CA ARG A 186 -23.04 7.76 -6.39
C ARG A 186 -22.46 6.66 -7.30
N CYS A 187 -21.34 6.02 -6.93
CA CYS A 187 -21.23 4.60 -7.30
C CYS A 187 -21.96 3.77 -6.23
N GLU A 188 -23.10 3.20 -6.61
CA GLU A 188 -23.78 2.19 -5.81
C GLU A 188 -22.78 1.04 -5.61
N MET A 189 -22.34 0.81 -4.37
CA MET A 189 -21.37 -0.24 -4.07
C MET A 189 -21.94 -1.55 -4.57
N ALA A 190 -21.41 -2.05 -5.69
CA ALA A 190 -21.76 -3.37 -6.14
C ALA A 190 -21.32 -4.35 -5.04
N PRO A 191 -22.17 -5.29 -4.59
CA PRO A 191 -21.86 -6.26 -3.53
C PRO A 191 -20.81 -7.31 -3.93
N TYR A 192 -20.01 -7.00 -4.95
CA TYR A 192 -18.94 -7.82 -5.47
C TYR A 192 -17.61 -7.17 -5.09
N SER A 193 -16.83 -7.84 -4.25
CA SER A 193 -15.45 -7.47 -3.94
C SER A 193 -14.56 -7.88 -5.13
N ALA A 194 -14.55 -7.04 -6.17
CA ALA A 194 -13.55 -7.19 -7.22
C ALA A 194 -12.33 -6.35 -6.86
N THR A 195 -11.15 -6.92 -7.02
CA THR A 195 -9.88 -6.21 -6.82
C THR A 195 -9.01 -6.34 -8.06
N LEU A 196 -8.19 -5.33 -8.28
CA LEU A 196 -7.10 -5.36 -9.24
C LEU A 196 -5.79 -5.42 -8.46
N GLU A 197 -5.02 -6.49 -8.62
CA GLU A 197 -3.73 -6.65 -7.96
C GLU A 197 -2.63 -6.41 -8.99
N GLY A 198 -1.83 -5.36 -8.80
CA GLY A 198 -0.80 -4.91 -9.74
C GLY A 198 0.61 -4.98 -9.17
N VAL A 199 1.60 -5.04 -10.06
CA VAL A 199 3.03 -4.83 -9.76
C VAL A 199 3.50 -3.61 -10.53
N THR A 200 4.16 -2.67 -9.86
CA THR A 200 4.72 -1.47 -10.50
C THR A 200 6.02 -1.79 -11.25
N VAL A 201 6.47 -0.85 -12.10
CA VAL A 201 7.83 -0.90 -12.70
C VAL A 201 8.94 -0.96 -11.66
N TRP A 202 8.69 -0.59 -10.41
CA TRP A 202 9.64 -0.69 -9.30
C TRP A 202 9.54 -2.01 -8.52
N GLY A 203 8.59 -2.87 -8.88
CA GLY A 203 8.32 -4.13 -8.18
C GLY A 203 7.40 -3.99 -6.98
N ASP A 204 6.84 -2.81 -6.71
CA ASP A 204 5.91 -2.63 -5.60
C ASP A 204 4.57 -3.27 -5.93
N ARG A 205 3.92 -3.84 -4.91
CA ARG A 205 2.58 -4.39 -5.05
C ARG A 205 1.54 -3.35 -4.69
N VAL A 206 0.56 -3.20 -5.57
CA VAL A 206 -0.57 -2.31 -5.37
C VAL A 206 -1.87 -3.07 -5.53
N SER A 207 -2.84 -2.77 -4.66
CA SER A 207 -4.18 -3.33 -4.73
C SER A 207 -5.17 -2.19 -4.93
N PHE A 208 -6.05 -2.35 -5.91
CA PHE A 208 -7.15 -1.44 -6.15
C PHE A 208 -8.46 -2.15 -5.87
N LEU A 209 -9.32 -1.53 -5.07
CA LEU A 209 -10.70 -1.98 -4.91
C LEU A 209 -11.51 -1.43 -6.08
N VAL A 210 -12.35 -2.26 -6.71
CA VAL A 210 -13.19 -1.82 -7.83
C VAL A 210 -14.67 -1.89 -7.45
N PRO A 211 -15.18 -0.91 -6.68
CA PRO A 211 -16.58 -0.89 -6.28
C PRO A 211 -17.45 -0.40 -7.44
N GLY A 212 -18.13 -1.33 -8.12
CA GLY A 212 -19.12 -1.00 -9.14
C GLY A 212 -18.51 -0.28 -10.35
N CYS A 213 -18.62 1.05 -10.38
CA CYS A 213 -18.18 1.92 -11.48
C CYS A 213 -16.88 2.71 -11.23
N ARG A 214 -16.21 2.53 -10.09
CA ARG A 214 -14.96 3.24 -9.74
C ARG A 214 -13.81 2.26 -9.51
N VAL A 215 -12.58 2.76 -9.61
CA VAL A 215 -11.40 2.06 -9.09
C VAL A 215 -10.79 2.93 -7.99
N VAL A 216 -10.78 2.39 -6.78
CA VAL A 216 -10.21 3.05 -5.62
C VAL A 216 -8.82 2.46 -5.42
N ALA A 217 -7.78 3.22 -5.72
CA ALA A 217 -6.46 2.85 -5.25
C ALA A 217 -6.40 3.19 -3.75
N ARG A 218 -6.17 2.17 -2.94
CA ARG A 218 -5.78 2.40 -1.55
C ARG A 218 -4.28 2.30 -1.50
N THR A 219 -3.64 3.45 -1.56
CA THR A 219 -2.19 3.60 -1.60
C THR A 219 -1.80 4.73 -0.69
N GLY A 220 -0.67 4.58 0.01
CA GLY A 220 -0.22 5.53 1.00
C GLY A 220 -0.72 5.16 2.39
N PHE A 221 0.23 5.13 3.30
CA PHE A 221 0.02 5.12 4.74
C PHE A 221 0.42 6.49 5.28
N GLY A 222 -0.33 7.02 6.25
CA GLY A 222 -0.15 8.37 6.76
C GLY A 222 -1.43 8.97 7.33
N ARG A 223 -1.28 10.09 8.06
CA ARG A 223 -2.34 10.78 8.81
C ARG A 223 -3.59 11.13 7.98
N ASP A 224 -3.39 11.28 6.67
CA ASP A 224 -4.42 11.41 5.67
C ASP A 224 -4.60 10.05 4.97
N ASN A 225 -5.37 9.14 5.58
CA ASN A 225 -5.92 7.88 5.01
C ASN A 225 -6.77 8.12 3.74
N MET A 226 -6.30 8.99 2.85
CA MET A 226 -6.88 9.36 1.59
C MET A 226 -6.55 8.23 0.64
N SER A 227 -7.45 7.25 0.61
CA SER A 227 -7.64 6.47 -0.59
C SER A 227 -7.75 7.45 -1.77
N THR A 228 -6.75 7.44 -2.66
CA THR A 228 -6.88 8.17 -3.91
C THR A 228 -7.89 7.42 -4.76
N GLU A 229 -9.07 8.02 -4.90
CA GLU A 229 -10.09 7.49 -5.80
C GLU A 229 -9.73 7.90 -7.23
N TYR A 230 -9.77 6.93 -8.14
CA TYR A 230 -9.59 7.16 -9.57
C TYR A 230 -10.92 6.87 -10.26
N GLU A 231 -11.30 7.74 -11.18
CA GLU A 231 -12.46 7.48 -12.02
C GLU A 231 -12.02 6.57 -13.17
N ALA A 232 -12.63 5.39 -13.27
CA ALA A 232 -12.32 4.48 -14.35
C ALA A 232 -13.10 4.85 -15.60
N ASP A 233 -12.42 4.87 -16.74
CA ASP A 233 -13.08 4.91 -18.04
C ASP A 233 -14.11 3.76 -18.11
N PRO A 234 -15.40 4.04 -18.38
CA PRO A 234 -16.44 3.01 -18.39
C PRO A 234 -16.20 1.90 -19.41
N GLN A 235 -15.56 2.20 -20.55
CA GLN A 235 -15.23 1.21 -21.58
C GLN A 235 -14.05 0.34 -21.14
N LEU A 236 -13.06 0.91 -20.46
CA LEU A 236 -11.97 0.15 -19.86
C LEU A 236 -12.52 -0.82 -18.81
N LEU A 237 -13.37 -0.32 -17.91
CA LEU A 237 -13.98 -1.15 -16.88
C LEU A 237 -14.86 -2.25 -17.47
N ALA A 238 -15.67 -1.95 -18.49
CA ALA A 238 -16.46 -2.94 -19.20
C ALA A 238 -15.58 -4.01 -19.87
N ALA A 239 -14.43 -3.63 -20.43
CA ALA A 239 -13.50 -4.57 -21.04
C ALA A 239 -12.87 -5.51 -20.00
N ILE A 240 -12.46 -4.98 -18.83
CA ILE A 240 -11.95 -5.79 -17.71
C ILE A 240 -13.04 -6.75 -17.18
N GLN A 241 -14.27 -6.26 -17.04
CA GLN A 241 -15.41 -7.07 -16.58
C GLN A 241 -15.81 -8.17 -17.59
N ALA A 242 -15.50 -7.99 -18.88
CA ALA A 242 -15.74 -8.98 -19.92
C ALA A 242 -14.70 -10.11 -19.94
N LEU A 243 -13.63 -10.03 -19.14
CA LEU A 243 -12.65 -11.10 -19.01
C LEU A 243 -13.31 -12.40 -18.48
N PRO A 244 -12.82 -13.58 -18.90
CA PRO A 244 -13.52 -14.85 -18.72
C PRO A 244 -13.44 -15.42 -17.28
N LEU A 245 -13.98 -14.71 -16.30
CA LEU A 245 -14.08 -15.16 -14.90
C LEU A 245 -15.43 -15.81 -14.54
N GLY A 246 -16.43 -15.66 -15.41
CA GLY A 246 -17.82 -15.99 -15.12
C GLY A 246 -18.48 -14.94 -14.20
N PRO A 247 -19.74 -15.14 -13.77
CA PRO A 247 -20.44 -14.16 -12.96
C PRO A 247 -19.81 -14.04 -11.57
N ALA A 248 -19.61 -12.82 -11.10
CA ALA A 248 -19.32 -12.54 -9.70
C ALA A 248 -20.50 -13.02 -8.84
N GLN A 249 -20.24 -13.59 -7.67
CA GLN A 249 -21.30 -13.92 -6.70
C GLN A 249 -21.41 -12.80 -5.67
N ARG A 250 -22.63 -12.40 -5.32
CA ARG A 250 -22.83 -11.39 -4.28
C ARG A 250 -22.26 -11.97 -2.99
N TRP A 251 -21.40 -11.23 -2.30
CA TRP A 251 -21.11 -11.55 -0.92
C TRP A 251 -22.42 -11.43 -0.15
N GLN A 252 -23.03 -12.56 0.19
CA GLN A 252 -24.06 -12.61 1.21
C GLN A 252 -23.28 -12.68 2.52
N SER A 253 -23.33 -11.62 3.32
CA SER A 253 -22.93 -11.74 4.71
C SER A 253 -23.83 -12.80 5.34
N GLU A 254 -23.24 -13.84 5.91
CA GLU A 254 -24.00 -14.76 6.78
C GLU A 254 -24.45 -13.93 7.99
N ASP A 255 -25.76 -13.80 8.17
CA ASP A 255 -26.41 -13.12 9.31
C ASP A 255 -26.12 -13.84 10.65
#